data_AF-A0A212C052-F1
#
_entry.id   AF-A0A212C052-F1
#
_cell.length_a   1.000
_cell.length_b   1.000
_cell.length_c   1.000
_cell.angle_alpha   90.00
_cell.angle_beta   90.00
_cell.angle_gamma   90.00
#
_symmetry.space_group_name_H-M   'P 1'
#
loop_
_entity.id
_entity.type
_entity.pdbx_description
1 polymer ?
#
loop_
_entity_poly.entity_id
_entity_poly.type
_entity_poly.pdbx_seq_one_letter_code
_entity_poly.pdbx_strand_id
1 'polypeptide(L)'
;MMTLLLLLLFLCEAHSQVASKPNFVLLMADDLGIGDPGCYGNKTLRTPNIDRLARGGVKLTQHLAASPLCTPSRAAFMTGRYPVRSGMASRSRVGVFVFSASSGGLPPSEITFAKLLKDQGYSTALIGNESFSPFP
;
A
#
# COMPACT_ATOMS: atom_id res chain seq x y z
N MET A 1 5.69 -43.26 -32.75
CA MET A 1 5.26 -43.54 -31.37
C MET A 1 6.17 -42.86 -30.33
N MET A 2 7.49 -43.02 -30.42
CA MET A 2 8.46 -42.41 -29.48
C MET A 2 8.47 -40.87 -29.47
N THR A 3 8.31 -40.24 -30.64
CA THR A 3 8.23 -38.77 -30.79
C THR A 3 6.97 -38.15 -30.19
N LEU A 4 5.85 -38.89 -30.17
CA LEU A 4 4.59 -38.43 -29.56
C LEU A 4 4.68 -38.46 -28.02
N LEU A 5 5.40 -39.45 -27.48
CA LEU A 5 5.66 -39.60 -26.04
C LEU A 5 6.57 -38.48 -25.51
N LEU A 6 7.60 -38.10 -26.29
CA LEU A 6 8.50 -36.98 -25.97
C LEU A 6 7.78 -35.61 -25.99
N LEU A 7 6.85 -35.40 -26.93
CA LEU A 7 6.05 -34.17 -26.98
C LEU A 7 5.10 -34.04 -25.77
N LEU A 8 4.50 -35.14 -25.33
CA LEU A 8 3.63 -35.21 -24.15
C LEU A 8 4.39 -34.94 -22.84
N LEU A 9 5.66 -35.36 -22.74
CA LEU A 9 6.52 -35.08 -21.58
C LEU A 9 6.92 -33.60 -21.49
N PHE A 10 7.20 -32.94 -22.63
CA PHE A 10 7.48 -31.50 -22.67
C PHE A 10 6.26 -30.62 -22.32
N LEU A 11 5.05 -31.07 -22.65
CA LEU A 11 3.80 -30.39 -22.26
C LEU A 11 3.50 -30.53 -20.76
N CYS A 12 4.05 -31.55 -20.09
CA CYS A 12 3.85 -31.78 -18.65
C CYS A 12 4.77 -30.91 -17.78
N GLU A 13 6.00 -30.61 -18.21
CA GLU A 13 6.93 -29.71 -17.52
C GLU A 13 6.49 -28.23 -17.54
N ALA A 14 5.62 -27.85 -18.48
CA ALA A 14 5.01 -26.51 -18.51
C ALA A 14 3.91 -26.32 -17.46
N HIS A 15 3.62 -27.36 -16.65
CA HIS A 15 2.61 -27.30 -15.61
C HIS A 15 3.14 -26.54 -14.38
N SER A 16 2.79 -25.26 -14.31
CA SER A 16 2.68 -24.45 -13.10
C SER A 16 3.89 -24.51 -12.16
N GLN A 17 4.89 -23.66 -12.44
CA GLN A 17 5.48 -22.88 -11.36
C GLN A 17 4.32 -22.10 -10.73
N VAL A 18 3.68 -22.68 -9.71
CA VAL A 18 2.76 -21.97 -8.83
C VAL A 18 3.58 -20.84 -8.25
N ALA A 19 3.47 -19.65 -8.83
CA ALA A 19 4.14 -18.47 -8.32
C ALA A 19 3.72 -18.36 -6.86
N SER A 20 4.69 -18.57 -5.96
CA SER A 20 4.41 -18.51 -4.53
C SER A 20 3.81 -17.14 -4.23
N LYS A 21 2.68 -17.13 -3.51
CA LYS A 21 2.01 -15.89 -3.12
C LYS A 21 3.01 -15.03 -2.32
N PRO A 22 3.43 -13.86 -2.82
CA PRO A 22 4.44 -13.06 -2.13
C PRO A 22 3.84 -12.38 -0.91
N ASN A 23 4.65 -12.14 0.12
CA ASN A 23 4.23 -11.32 1.25
C ASN A 23 4.33 -9.84 0.90
N PHE A 24 3.31 -9.06 1.27
CA PHE A 24 3.29 -7.62 1.10
C PHE A 24 3.58 -6.93 2.44
N VAL A 25 4.59 -6.08 2.47
CA VAL A 25 4.89 -5.22 3.63
C VAL A 25 4.85 -3.77 3.15
N LEU A 26 3.85 -3.02 3.64
CA LEU A 26 3.65 -1.62 3.29
C LEU A 26 4.10 -0.75 4.47
N LEU A 27 5.10 0.09 4.23
CA LEU A 27 5.64 1.02 5.23
C LEU A 27 5.23 2.45 4.84
N MET A 28 4.45 3.10 5.70
CA MET A 28 4.01 4.48 5.51
C MET A 28 4.47 5.31 6.72
N ALA A 29 5.40 6.23 6.48
CA ALA A 29 5.82 7.21 7.48
C ALA A 29 4.85 8.40 7.50
N ASP A 30 4.57 8.94 8.69
CA ASP A 30 3.75 10.14 8.86
C ASP A 30 4.64 11.39 8.75
N ASP A 31 4.23 12.34 7.92
CA ASP A 31 4.89 13.64 7.70
C ASP A 31 6.39 13.61 7.36
N LEU A 32 6.90 12.48 6.85
CA LEU A 32 8.29 12.38 6.37
C LEU A 32 8.44 13.10 5.02
N GLY A 33 9.27 14.14 4.99
CA GLY A 33 9.54 14.91 3.79
C GLY A 33 10.39 14.13 2.78
N ILE A 34 10.21 14.41 1.49
CA ILE A 34 11.01 13.79 0.42
C ILE A 34 12.51 14.05 0.58
N GLY A 35 12.89 15.16 1.20
CA GLY A 35 14.29 15.54 1.46
C GLY A 35 14.87 14.97 2.75
N ASP A 36 14.13 14.17 3.52
CA ASP A 36 14.60 13.66 4.81
C ASP A 36 15.50 12.41 4.68
N PRO A 37 15.19 11.40 3.85
CA PRO A 37 16.06 10.24 3.71
C PRO A 37 17.36 10.56 2.97
N GLY A 38 18.44 9.87 3.36
CA GLY A 38 19.76 10.05 2.77
C GLY A 38 19.80 9.74 1.28
N CYS A 39 19.05 8.73 0.85
CA CYS A 39 18.90 8.34 -0.54
C CYS A 39 18.22 9.39 -1.44
N TYR A 40 17.62 10.43 -0.86
CA TYR A 40 17.09 11.61 -1.57
C TYR A 40 17.95 12.88 -1.41
N GLY A 41 19.10 12.78 -0.75
CA GLY A 41 20.11 13.85 -0.69
C GLY A 41 20.41 14.40 0.70
N ASN A 42 19.68 13.96 1.75
CA ASN A 42 19.97 14.39 3.11
C ASN A 42 21.33 13.88 3.58
N LYS A 43 22.14 14.76 4.21
CA LYS A 43 23.46 14.40 4.75
C LYS A 43 23.52 14.44 6.27
N THR A 44 22.45 14.88 6.92
CA THR A 44 22.39 15.11 8.37
C THR A 44 21.63 13.97 9.07
N LEU A 45 20.50 13.53 8.51
CA LEU A 45 19.67 12.48 9.09
C LEU A 45 20.23 11.09 8.79
N ARG A 46 20.28 10.24 9.80
CA ARG A 46 20.78 8.87 9.70
C ARG A 46 19.64 7.93 9.34
N THR A 47 19.52 7.56 8.06
CA THR A 47 18.48 6.65 7.56
C THR A 47 19.03 5.39 6.85
N PRO A 48 20.05 4.71 7.42
CA PRO A 48 20.83 3.68 6.71
C PRO A 48 19.99 2.48 6.23
N ASN A 49 18.90 2.14 6.93
CA ASN A 49 18.00 1.07 6.54
C ASN A 49 17.11 1.44 5.34
N ILE A 50 16.61 2.69 5.28
CA ILE A 50 15.85 3.20 4.13
C ILE A 50 16.78 3.31 2.92
N ASP A 51 18.00 3.80 3.13
CA ASP A 51 19.01 3.88 2.07
C ASP A 51 19.37 2.50 1.51
N ARG A 52 19.43 1.47 2.37
CA ARG A 52 19.66 0.09 1.96
C ARG A 52 18.50 -0.46 1.12
N LEU A 53 17.25 -0.19 1.51
CA LEU A 53 16.07 -0.56 0.71
C LEU A 53 16.10 0.11 -0.66
N ALA A 54 16.44 1.40 -0.73
CA ALA A 54 16.52 2.15 -1.98
C ALA A 54 17.62 1.63 -2.92
N ARG A 55 18.75 1.14 -2.39
CA ARG A 55 19.82 0.51 -3.20
C ARG A 55 19.44 -0.87 -3.74
N GLY A 56 18.62 -1.62 -3.00
CA GLY A 56 18.22 -2.98 -3.37
C GLY A 56 16.92 -3.06 -4.17
N GLY A 57 16.31 -1.93 -4.50
CA GLY A 57 14.99 -1.88 -5.15
C GLY A 57 14.83 -0.68 -6.05
N VAL A 58 13.59 -0.24 -6.23
CA VAL A 58 13.23 0.91 -7.07
C VAL A 58 13.03 2.14 -6.19
N LYS A 59 13.68 3.25 -6.56
CA LYS A 59 13.48 4.57 -5.93
C LYS A 59 12.65 5.46 -6.83
N LEU A 60 11.48 5.90 -6.35
CA LEU A 60 10.59 6.79 -7.09
C LEU A 60 11.00 8.25 -6.86
N THR A 61 11.37 8.97 -7.93
CA THR A 61 11.70 10.40 -7.84
C THR A 61 10.48 11.31 -7.93
N GLN A 62 9.32 10.77 -8.35
CA GLN A 62 8.03 11.45 -8.38
C GLN A 62 6.92 10.53 -7.85
N HIS A 63 6.85 10.39 -6.52
CA HIS A 63 5.73 9.71 -5.85
C HIS A 63 4.79 10.76 -5.25
N LEU A 64 3.58 10.87 -5.81
CA LEU A 64 2.63 11.93 -5.46
C LEU A 64 1.53 11.37 -4.57
N ALA A 65 1.42 11.92 -3.35
CA ALA A 65 0.28 11.62 -2.49
C ALA A 65 -1.01 12.21 -3.08
N ALA A 66 -2.11 11.49 -2.95
CA ALA A 66 -3.41 11.92 -3.50
C ALA A 66 -4.01 13.15 -2.78
N SER A 67 -3.46 13.51 -1.61
CA SER A 67 -3.85 14.68 -0.83
C SER A 67 -2.70 15.12 0.08
N PRO A 68 -2.58 16.42 0.41
CA PRO A 68 -1.57 16.92 1.34
C PRO A 68 -1.88 16.63 2.82
N LEU A 69 -3.01 15.96 3.14
CA LEU A 69 -3.46 15.71 4.51
C LEU A 69 -3.54 14.20 4.82
N CYS A 70 -3.35 13.83 6.08
CA CYS A 70 -3.24 12.43 6.53
C CYS A 70 -4.49 11.58 6.20
N THR A 71 -5.68 11.95 6.68
CA THR A 71 -6.94 11.23 6.48
C THR A 71 -7.27 10.98 5.00
N PRO A 72 -7.35 12.00 4.12
CA PRO A 72 -7.63 11.79 2.70
C PRO A 72 -6.52 10.99 1.98
N SER A 73 -5.25 11.23 2.30
CA SER A 73 -4.13 10.51 1.67
C SER A 73 -4.18 9.01 2.01
N ARG A 74 -4.40 8.66 3.27
CA ARG A 74 -4.53 7.27 3.74
C ARG A 74 -5.78 6.59 3.15
N ALA A 75 -6.90 7.29 3.08
CA ALA A 75 -8.10 6.75 2.45
C ALA A 75 -7.88 6.42 0.96
N ALA A 76 -7.23 7.33 0.23
CA ALA A 76 -6.90 7.09 -1.17
C ALA A 76 -5.89 5.95 -1.34
N PHE A 77 -4.90 5.84 -0.45
CA PHE A 77 -3.95 4.73 -0.44
C PHE A 77 -4.65 3.38 -0.24
N MET A 78 -5.56 3.29 0.73
CA MET A 78 -6.26 2.03 1.03
C MET A 78 -7.23 1.59 -0.07
N THR A 79 -7.87 2.53 -0.75
CA THR A 79 -8.94 2.26 -1.74
C THR A 79 -8.49 2.35 -3.20
N GLY A 80 -7.33 2.94 -3.48
CA GLY A 80 -6.90 3.28 -4.85
C GLY A 80 -7.77 4.34 -5.53
N ARG A 81 -8.58 5.09 -4.77
CA ARG A 81 -9.55 6.07 -5.28
C ARG A 81 -9.22 7.47 -4.80
N TYR A 82 -9.49 8.48 -5.64
CA TYR A 82 -9.37 9.87 -5.20
C TYR A 82 -10.24 10.14 -3.95
N PRO A 83 -9.78 10.94 -2.97
CA PRO A 83 -10.51 11.18 -1.72
C PRO A 83 -11.94 11.68 -1.91
N VAL A 84 -12.17 12.48 -2.97
CA VAL A 84 -13.51 12.98 -3.32
C VAL A 84 -14.50 11.88 -3.70
N ARG A 85 -14.01 10.73 -4.19
CA ARG A 85 -14.85 9.58 -4.59
C ARG A 85 -15.23 8.69 -3.41
N SER A 86 -14.41 8.68 -2.37
CA SER A 86 -14.66 7.94 -1.12
C SER A 86 -15.30 8.80 -0.03
N GLY A 87 -15.63 10.07 -0.32
CA GLY A 87 -16.21 10.99 0.66
C GLY A 87 -15.21 11.46 1.74
N MET A 88 -13.92 11.16 1.56
CA MET A 88 -12.86 11.46 2.53
C MET A 88 -12.20 12.83 2.25
N ALA A 89 -12.94 13.77 1.67
CA ALA A 89 -12.50 15.12 1.38
C ALA A 89 -13.46 16.12 2.04
N SER A 90 -12.96 16.87 3.03
CA SER A 90 -13.75 17.88 3.72
C SER A 90 -13.96 19.12 2.87
N ARG A 91 -15.13 19.75 3.01
CA ARG A 91 -15.41 21.10 2.49
C ARG A 91 -15.18 22.19 3.56
N SER A 92 -14.90 21.79 4.79
CA SER A 92 -14.65 22.68 5.92
C SER A 92 -13.15 22.93 6.10
N ARG A 93 -12.80 23.85 7.01
CA ARG A 93 -11.37 24.12 7.34
C ARG A 93 -10.65 22.91 7.92
N VAL A 94 -11.38 22.01 8.58
CA VAL A 94 -10.85 20.78 9.16
C VAL A 94 -10.95 19.66 8.12
N GLY A 95 -9.80 19.27 7.56
CA GLY A 95 -9.68 18.26 6.50
C GLY A 95 -9.28 16.86 6.99
N VAL A 96 -9.16 16.68 8.31
CA VAL A 96 -8.70 15.45 8.96
C VAL A 96 -9.59 15.12 10.15
N PHE A 97 -9.68 13.84 10.52
CA PHE A 97 -10.37 13.46 11.75
C PHE A 97 -9.47 13.76 12.96
N VAL A 98 -9.95 14.64 13.84
CA VAL A 98 -9.22 15.08 15.05
C VAL A 98 -9.76 14.40 16.31
N PHE A 99 -11.01 13.92 16.27
CA PHE A 99 -11.68 13.29 17.40
C PHE A 99 -11.99 11.83 17.07
N SER A 100 -11.53 10.90 17.91
CA SER A 100 -11.82 9.47 17.73
C SER A 100 -13.32 9.14 17.83
N ALA A 101 -14.09 9.95 18.54
CA ALA A 101 -15.54 9.83 18.66
C ALA A 101 -16.31 10.49 17.50
N SER A 102 -15.63 10.93 16.43
CA SER A 102 -16.32 11.49 15.26
C SER A 102 -17.13 10.40 14.56
N SER A 103 -18.30 10.77 14.03
CA SER A 103 -19.17 9.85 13.27
C SER A 103 -18.68 9.58 11.83
N GLY A 104 -17.64 10.29 11.38
CA GLY A 104 -17.06 10.12 10.05
C GLY A 104 -15.98 9.04 10.03
N GLY A 105 -15.80 8.44 8.86
CA GLY A 105 -14.80 7.39 8.63
C GLY A 105 -14.81 6.98 7.16
N LEU A 106 -13.94 6.04 6.80
CA LEU A 106 -13.99 5.42 5.47
C LEU A 106 -15.35 4.72 5.32
N PRO A 107 -16.14 5.01 4.26
CA PRO A 107 -17.46 4.39 4.11
C PRO A 107 -17.35 2.86 4.10
N PRO A 108 -18.25 2.11 4.78
CA PRO A 108 -18.24 0.65 4.77
C PRO A 108 -18.42 0.02 3.39
N SER A 109 -18.91 0.79 2.42
CA SER A 109 -19.05 0.37 1.02
C SER A 109 -17.75 0.47 0.21
N GLU A 110 -16.73 1.16 0.71
CA GLU A 110 -15.42 1.23 0.05
C GLU A 110 -14.65 -0.07 0.28
N ILE A 111 -14.01 -0.57 -0.78
CA ILE A 111 -13.23 -1.81 -0.74
C ILE A 111 -11.75 -1.44 -0.67
N THR A 112 -11.06 -1.95 0.34
CA THR A 112 -9.62 -1.71 0.50
C THR A 112 -8.79 -2.83 -0.09
N PHE A 113 -7.54 -2.55 -0.46
CA PHE A 113 -6.63 -3.61 -0.89
C PHE A 113 -6.42 -4.68 0.18
N ALA A 114 -6.53 -4.33 1.47
CA ALA A 114 -6.44 -5.28 2.57
C ALA A 114 -7.61 -6.26 2.56
N LYS A 115 -8.84 -5.77 2.33
CA LYS A 115 -10.02 -6.63 2.16
C LYS A 115 -9.88 -7.55 0.95
N LEU A 116 -9.42 -7.00 -0.18
CA LEU A 116 -9.17 -7.79 -1.40
C LEU A 116 -8.14 -8.90 -1.15
N LEU A 117 -7.04 -8.60 -0.45
CA LEU A 117 -6.02 -9.59 -0.11
C LEU A 117 -6.56 -10.65 0.87
N LYS A 118 -7.34 -10.25 1.88
CA LYS A 118 -7.99 -11.17 2.81
C LYS A 118 -8.89 -12.17 2.08
N ASP A 119 -9.67 -11.69 1.12
CA ASP A 119 -10.54 -12.54 0.29
C ASP A 119 -9.75 -13.51 -0.61
N GLN A 120 -8.49 -13.20 -0.92
CA GLN A 120 -7.55 -14.08 -1.62
C GLN A 120 -6.75 -15.02 -0.69
N GLY A 121 -7.09 -15.05 0.60
CA GLY A 121 -6.49 -15.93 1.60
C GLY A 121 -5.20 -15.41 2.24
N TYR A 122 -4.91 -14.10 2.14
CA TYR A 122 -3.81 -13.49 2.89
C TYR A 122 -4.22 -13.17 4.33
N SER A 123 -3.30 -13.38 5.27
CA SER A 123 -3.40 -12.79 6.60
C SER A 123 -3.04 -11.32 6.54
N THR A 124 -3.95 -10.45 6.96
CA THR A 124 -3.75 -8.99 6.94
C THR A 124 -3.66 -8.44 8.36
N ALA A 125 -2.70 -7.56 8.60
CA ALA A 125 -2.56 -6.83 9.86
C ALA A 125 -2.22 -5.37 9.58
N LEU A 126 -2.71 -4.47 10.45
CA LEU A 126 -2.36 -3.07 10.49
C LEU A 126 -1.67 -2.79 11.83
N ILE A 127 -0.52 -2.11 11.79
CA ILE A 127 0.23 -1.70 12.97
C ILE A 127 0.52 -0.20 12.84
N GLY A 128 0.16 0.56 13.88
CA GLY A 128 0.39 2.01 13.92
C GLY A 128 -0.90 2.82 13.86
N ASN A 129 -0.82 4.01 13.26
CA ASN A 129 -1.90 5.00 13.25
C ASN A 129 -2.96 4.68 12.18
N GLU A 130 -4.21 4.59 12.61
CA GLU A 130 -5.38 4.53 11.74
C GLU A 130 -6.11 5.88 11.81
N SER A 131 -6.17 6.60 10.69
CA SER A 131 -6.77 7.95 10.66
C SER A 131 -8.27 7.97 10.39
N PHE A 132 -8.94 6.81 10.43
CA PHE A 132 -10.39 6.64 10.29
C PHE A 132 -10.86 5.40 11.07
N SER A 133 -12.16 5.25 11.28
CA SER A 133 -12.76 4.17 12.07
C SER A 133 -12.30 2.76 11.64
N PRO A 134 -12.19 1.81 12.59
CA PRO A 134 -11.54 0.52 12.38
C PRO A 134 -12.12 -0.27 11.21
N PHE A 135 -11.23 -0.89 10.45
CA PHE A 135 -11.55 -1.94 9.47
C PHE A 135 -12.41 -3.05 10.10
N PRO A 136 -13.48 -3.54 9.43
CA PRO A 136 -14.07 -4.83 9.76
C PRO A 136 -13.17 -6.02 9.37
#